data_AF-A0A0R0K0T7-F1
#
_entry.id   AF-A0A0R0K0T7-F1
#
_cell.length_a   1.000
_cell.length_b   1.000
_cell.length_c   1.000
_cell.angle_alpha   90.00
_cell.angle_beta   90.00
_cell.angle_gamma   90.00
#
_symmetry.space_group_name_H-M   'P 1'
#
loop_
_entity.id
_entity.type
_entity.pdbx_description
1 polymer ?
#
loop_
_entity_poly.entity_id
_entity_poly.type
_entity_poly.pdbx_seq_one_letter_code
_entity_poly.pdbx_strand_id
1 'polypeptide(L)' 'MVPFMQDYSSLIVNNMELAKDFVVSGTASESLYSASEAMFKPDMVEPEELFETISQALLSSVDRDCLSGWGGHVYVV' A
#
# COMPACT_ATOMS: atom_id res chain seq x y z
N MET A 1 4.47 -3.27 13.05
CA MET A 1 4.82 -2.22 12.07
C MET A 1 3.62 -2.06 11.16
N VAL A 2 3.13 -0.84 10.90
CA VAL A 2 1.92 -0.63 10.09
C VAL A 2 2.36 -0.21 8.69
N PRO A 3 2.21 -1.03 7.65
CA PRO A 3 2.51 -0.63 6.27
C PRO A 3 1.63 0.55 5.83
N PHE A 4 2.30 1.58 5.30
CA PHE A 4 1.67 2.73 4.67
C PHE A 4 1.88 2.64 3.16
N MET A 5 0.78 2.56 2.39
CA MET A 5 0.82 2.46 0.93
C MET A 5 0.19 3.70 0.31
N GLN A 6 0.91 4.34 -0.61
CA GLN A 6 0.45 5.55 -1.28
C GLN A 6 0.86 5.54 -2.75
N ASP A 7 -0.09 5.78 -3.67
CA ASP A 7 0.24 6.02 -5.08
C ASP A 7 0.77 7.45 -5.30
N TYR A 8 1.64 7.60 -6.30
CA TYR A 8 2.34 8.85 -6.62
C TYR A 8 1.43 10.04 -6.93
N SER A 9 0.17 9.80 -7.28
CA SER A 9 -0.73 10.81 -7.81
C SER A 9 -1.52 11.56 -6.73
N SER A 10 -1.26 11.24 -5.47
CA SER A 10 -1.93 11.85 -4.33
C SER A 10 -0.99 12.70 -3.47
N LEU A 11 -1.41 13.96 -3.23
CA LEU A 11 -0.77 14.87 -2.30
C LEU A 11 -1.59 14.93 -1.00
N ILE A 12 -1.71 13.82 -0.28
CA ILE A 12 -2.26 13.82 1.08
C ILE A 12 -1.45 12.88 1.97
N VAL A 13 -0.56 13.47 2.76
CA VAL A 13 0.22 12.83 3.83
C VAL A 13 -0.17 13.52 5.13
N ASN A 14 -1.28 13.15 5.77
CA ASN A 14 -1.62 13.63 7.13
C ASN A 14 -2.81 12.93 7.82
N ASN A 15 -3.09 11.64 7.54
CA ASN A 15 -3.98 10.87 8.43
C ASN A 15 -3.22 9.69 9.05
N MET A 16 -2.47 9.96 10.13
CA MET A 16 -1.99 8.92 11.05
C MET A 16 -3.17 8.42 11.89
N GLU A 17 -4.17 7.82 11.26
CA GLU A 17 -5.08 6.97 12.00
C GLU A 17 -4.28 5.78 12.53
N LEU A 18 -4.54 5.41 13.80
CA LEU A 18 -3.95 4.26 14.49
C LEU A 18 -4.48 2.94 13.91
N ALA A 19 -4.33 2.76 12.60
CA ALA A 19 -4.64 1.51 11.94
C ALA A 19 -3.70 0.43 12.49
N LYS A 20 -4.27 -0.73 12.84
CA LYS A 20 -3.50 -1.85 13.39
C LYS A 20 -2.83 -2.67 12.30
N ASP A 21 -3.41 -2.66 11.11
CA ASP A 21 -3.06 -3.55 10.01
C ASP A 21 -2.31 -2.79 8.92
N PHE A 22 -2.97 -1.91 8.16
CA PHE A 22 -2.35 -1.12 7.10
C PHE A 22 -3.12 0.18 6.84
N VAL A 23 -2.48 1.16 6.20
CA VAL A 23 -3.11 2.41 5.75
C VAL A 23 -2.86 2.58 4.26
N VAL A 24 -3.90 2.93 3.51
CA VAL A 24 -3.79 3.25 2.08
C VAL A 24 -4.23 4.69 1.81
N SER A 25 -3.58 5.36 0.86
CA SER A 25 -3.93 6.71 0.43
C SER A 25 -3.71 6.88 -1.07
N GLY A 26 -4.53 7.73 -1.67
CA GLY A 26 -4.36 8.26 -3.01
C GLY A 26 -5.38 7.85 -4.05
N THR A 27 -5.06 8.05 -5.33
CA THR A 27 -6.01 7.86 -6.44
C THR A 27 -6.36 6.40 -6.67
N ALA A 28 -5.44 5.47 -6.39
CA ALA A 28 -5.69 4.03 -6.40
C ALA A 28 -6.11 3.48 -5.03
N SER A 29 -6.47 4.33 -4.05
CA SER A 29 -6.75 3.90 -2.66
C SER A 29 -7.79 2.79 -2.53
N GLU A 30 -8.88 2.80 -3.30
CA GLU A 30 -9.88 1.72 -3.27
C GLU A 30 -9.28 0.38 -3.73
N SER A 31 -8.49 0.42 -4.80
CA SER A 31 -7.81 -0.77 -5.33
C SER A 31 -6.74 -1.25 -4.34
N LEU A 32 -5.94 -0.32 -3.80
CA LEU A 32 -4.92 -0.60 -2.78
C LEU A 32 -5.54 -1.25 -1.56
N TYR A 33 -6.64 -0.70 -1.03
CA TYR A 33 -7.33 -1.27 0.11
C TYR A 33 -7.73 -2.73 -0.16
N SER A 34 -8.33 -3.00 -1.32
CA SER A 34 -8.75 -4.35 -1.69
C SER A 34 -7.57 -5.33 -1.84
N ALA A 35 -6.46 -4.88 -2.44
CA ALA A 35 -5.29 -5.70 -2.67
C ALA A 35 -4.53 -5.97 -1.35
N SER A 36 -4.42 -4.95 -0.51
CA SER A 36 -3.84 -5.06 0.82
C SER A 36 -4.67 -5.98 1.70
N GLU A 37 -6.00 -5.88 1.71
CA GLU A 37 -6.87 -6.76 2.51
C GLU A 37 -6.74 -8.23 2.06
N ALA A 38 -6.57 -8.47 0.76
CA ALA A 38 -6.43 -9.82 0.22
C ALA A 38 -5.07 -10.47 0.54
N MET A 39 -4.01 -9.69 0.70
CA MET A 39 -2.63 -10.20 0.78
C MET A 39 -1.99 -10.01 2.16
N PHE A 40 -2.34 -8.95 2.88
CA PHE A 40 -1.77 -8.66 4.20
C PHE A 40 -2.17 -9.73 5.22
N LYS A 41 -1.19 -10.17 6.02
CA LYS A 41 -1.44 -11.03 7.16
C LYS A 41 -0.80 -10.45 8.43
N PRO A 42 -1.47 -10.52 9.59
CA PRO A 42 -0.94 -9.97 10.84
C PRO A 42 0.36 -10.62 11.34
N ASP A 43 0.71 -11.82 10.85
CA ASP A 43 1.90 -12.59 11.23
C ASP A 43 3.12 -12.35 10.31
N MET A 44 3.03 -11.41 9.36
CA MET A 44 4.15 -10.97 8.54
C MET A 44 5.15 -10.18 9.38
N VAL A 45 6.13 -10.88 9.96
CA VAL A 45 7.22 -10.29 10.76
C VAL A 45 8.46 -10.02 9.91
N GLU A 46 8.67 -10.79 8.84
CA GLU A 46 9.86 -10.69 8.01
C GLU A 46 9.79 -9.49 7.03
N PRO A 47 10.79 -8.61 7.01
CA PRO A 47 10.82 -7.42 6.15
C PRO A 47 10.67 -7.73 4.66
N GLU A 48 11.24 -8.84 4.19
CA GLU A 48 11.19 -9.29 2.80
C GLU A 48 9.79 -9.74 2.39
N GLU A 49 9.08 -10.46 3.27
CA GLU A 49 7.68 -10.85 3.04
C GLU A 49 6.77 -9.63 2.97
N LEU A 50 7.00 -8.66 3.87
CA LEU A 50 6.25 -7.41 3.89
C LEU A 50 6.53 -6.58 2.63
N PHE A 51 7.80 -6.47 2.20
CA PHE A 51 8.18 -5.78 0.98
C PHE A 51 7.51 -6.38 -0.25
N GLU A 52 7.52 -7.71 -0.39
CA GLU A 52 6.90 -8.39 -1.52
C GLU A 52 5.38 -8.16 -1.51
N THR A 53 4.74 -8.31 -0.35
CA THR A 53 3.29 -8.13 -0.20
C THR A 53 2.86 -6.71 -0.57
N ILE A 54 3.57 -5.69 -0.07
CA ILE A 54 3.30 -4.28 -0.41
C ILE A 54 3.55 -4.03 -1.89
N SER A 55 4.64 -4.56 -2.45
CA SER A 55 4.99 -4.37 -3.86
C SER A 55 3.92 -4.96 -4.79
N GLN A 56 3.42 -6.15 -4.48
CA GLN A 56 2.33 -6.77 -5.23
C GLN A 56 1.00 -6.02 -5.08
N ALA A 57 0.68 -5.56 -3.86
CA ALA A 57 -0.51 -4.72 -3.63
C ALA A 57 -0.45 -3.44 -4.45
N LEU A 58 0.71 -2.79 -4.47
CA LEU A 58 0.93 -1.54 -5.18
C LEU A 58 0.81 -1.74 -6.69
N LEU A 59 1.56 -2.69 -7.26
CA LEU A 59 1.56 -2.94 -8.70
C LEU A 59 0.18 -3.39 -9.21
N SER A 60 -0.50 -4.29 -8.50
CA SER A 60 -1.85 -4.76 -8.89
C SER A 60 -2.91 -3.65 -8.85
N SER A 61 -2.72 -2.65 -7.99
CA SER A 61 -3.67 -1.55 -7.82
C SER A 61 -3.43 -0.42 -8.81
N VAL A 62 -2.18 -0.02 -9.02
CA VAL A 62 -1.85 1.08 -9.97
C VAL A 62 -2.16 0.70 -11.42
N ASP A 63 -2.13 -0.59 -11.76
CA ASP A 63 -2.53 -1.08 -13.10
C ASP A 63 -4.03 -0.89 -13.40
N ARG A 64 -4.85 -0.59 -12.38
CA ARG A 64 -6.31 -0.42 -12.50
C ARG A 64 -6.76 1.04 -12.49
N ASP A 65 -5.90 1.98 -12.15
CA ASP A 65 -6.24 3.39 -12.03
C ASP A 65 -5.52 4.22 -13.09
N CYS A 66 -6.26 5.02 -13.86
CA CYS A 66 -5.69 5.83 -14.94
C CYS A 66 -4.95 7.06 -14.43
N LEU A 67 -5.12 7.41 -13.15
CA LEU A 67 -4.40 8.49 -12.50
C LEU A 67 -3.16 7.97 -11.78
N SER A 68 -3.10 6.70 -11.39
CA SER A 68 -1.92 6.05 -10.80
C SER A 68 -1.05 5.35 -11.84
N GLY A 69 0.21 5.08 -11.49
CA GLY A 69 1.14 4.36 -12.36
C GLY A 69 2.61 4.71 -12.09
N TRP A 70 3.48 4.35 -13.04
CA TRP A 70 4.93 4.58 -13.00
C TRP A 70 5.70 3.78 -11.93
N GLY A 71 5.06 2.76 -11.37
CA GLY A 71 5.62 1.94 -10.29
C GLY A 71 5.38 2.57 -8.92
N GLY A 72 6.32 2.37 -8.01
CA GLY A 72 6.21 2.82 -6.62
C GLY A 72 7.53 2.75 -5.87
N HIS A 73 7.68 3.59 -4.85
CA HIS A 73 8.73 3.43 -3.85
C HIS A 73 8.15 2.74 -2.62
N VAL A 74 8.72 1.58 -2.27
CA VAL A 74 8.36 0.85 -1.05
C VAL A 74 9.50 1.04 -0.05
N TYR A 75 9.17 1.59 1.12
CA TYR A 75 10.08 1.74 2.23
C TYR A 75 9.65 0.81 3.35
N VAL A 76 10.52 -0.13 3.71
CA VAL A 76 10.36 -0.97 4.90
C VAL A 76 11.30 -0.41 5.98
N VAL A 77 10.72 0.04 7.10
CA VAL A 77 11.39 0.75 8.20
C VAL A 77 11.30 0.00 9.53
#